data_AF-A0A1I7BB36-F1
#
_entry.id   AF-A0A1I7BB36-F1
#
_cell.length_a   1.000
_cell.length_b   1.000
_cell.length_c   1.000
_cell.angle_alpha   90.00
_cell.angle_beta   90.00
_cell.angle_gamma   90.00
#
_symmetry.space_group_name_H-M   'P 1'
#
loop_
_entity.id
_entity.type
_entity.pdbx_description
1 polymer ?
#
loop_
_entity_poly.entity_id
_entity_poly.type
_entity_poly.pdbx_seq_one_letter_code
_entity_poly.pdbx_strand_id
1 'polypeptide(L)'
;MARRVRGRRLLHRHGHLFLAVLVLLAWSLASNDWAGVLFLPVWVLATQLIVAGSLEAARLRRRAWLGQYLRDDSPWRRWLQGGALMVLRHQLVGALLALVLLVDLRLLPLSEWPLLLAALPLLVVARNGLRRRLSRHVVAEHLPAVTRRLVTLPAAVLLALALVLAALWLPQPWLIGLGWEEAIARHLPGGEGRALLGFFERLAASAELTRQWAMQNAVERFHLATPVAMLGWLVLLLTQGAVAWAYVRLLVGAEALRREGRSPHTVTTGEPAAANDRETRA
;
A
#
# COMPACT_ATOMS: atom_id res chain seq x y z
N MET A 1 -16.15 -31.60 12.41
CA MET A 1 -15.19 -30.88 13.29
C MET A 1 -13.95 -30.30 12.59
N ALA A 2 -13.38 -30.92 11.54
CA ALA A 2 -12.15 -30.46 10.88
C ALA A 2 -12.20 -29.07 10.19
N ARG A 3 -13.39 -28.57 9.79
CA ARG A 3 -13.54 -27.22 9.19
C ARG A 3 -13.34 -26.07 10.19
N ARG A 4 -13.71 -26.22 11.47
CA ARG A 4 -13.57 -25.16 12.49
C ARG A 4 -12.12 -24.94 12.93
N VAL A 5 -11.31 -26.00 12.97
CA VAL A 5 -9.87 -25.91 13.36
C VAL A 5 -9.03 -25.19 12.29
N ARG A 6 -9.41 -25.31 11.00
CA ARG A 6 -8.74 -24.60 9.88
C ARG A 6 -8.94 -23.09 9.94
N GLY A 7 -10.12 -22.62 10.36
CA GLY A 7 -10.46 -21.19 10.48
C GLY A 7 -9.61 -20.47 11.53
N ARG A 8 -9.46 -21.05 12.73
CA ARG A 8 -8.65 -20.46 13.82
C ARG A 8 -7.16 -20.32 13.45
N ARG A 9 -6.58 -21.29 12.73
CA ARG A 9 -5.18 -21.20 12.25
C ARG A 9 -5.00 -20.13 11.16
N LEU A 10 -6.01 -19.86 10.34
CA LEU A 10 -5.96 -18.79 9.33
C LEU A 10 -6.04 -17.40 9.98
N LEU A 11 -6.97 -17.18 10.92
CA LEU A 11 -7.08 -15.92 11.66
C LEU A 11 -5.79 -15.58 12.42
N HIS A 12 -5.23 -16.55 13.15
CA HIS A 12 -3.97 -16.33 13.89
C HIS A 12 -2.78 -16.09 12.95
N ARG A 13 -2.82 -16.62 11.72
CA ARG A 13 -1.78 -16.39 10.71
C ARG A 13 -1.83 -14.98 10.12
N HIS A 14 -2.99 -14.33 10.10
CA HIS A 14 -3.21 -13.00 9.51
C HIS A 14 -3.45 -11.89 10.54
N GLY A 15 -3.37 -12.19 11.84
CA GLY A 15 -3.59 -11.21 12.91
C GLY A 15 -2.74 -9.93 12.81
N HIS A 16 -1.52 -10.01 12.29
CA HIS A 16 -0.66 -8.84 12.03
C HIS A 16 -1.25 -7.84 11.02
N LEU A 17 -2.02 -8.31 10.02
CA LEU A 17 -2.69 -7.42 9.08
C LEU A 17 -3.85 -6.69 9.75
N PHE A 18 -4.63 -7.42 10.55
CA PHE A 18 -5.68 -6.83 11.38
C PHE A 18 -5.10 -5.84 12.38
N LEU A 19 -3.97 -6.15 13.01
CA LEU A 19 -3.29 -5.25 13.93
C LEU A 19 -2.83 -3.98 13.21
N ALA A 20 -2.22 -4.08 12.03
CA ALA A 20 -1.80 -2.90 11.26
C ALA A 20 -2.99 -1.99 10.92
N VAL A 21 -4.11 -2.57 10.49
CA VAL A 21 -5.31 -1.80 10.18
C VAL A 21 -5.98 -1.23 11.43
N LEU A 22 -5.97 -1.97 12.54
CA LEU A 22 -6.49 -1.49 13.82
C LEU A 22 -5.65 -0.33 14.36
N VAL A 23 -4.32 -0.37 14.21
CA VAL A 23 -3.43 0.74 14.56
C VAL A 23 -3.75 1.98 13.70
N LEU A 24 -3.95 1.81 12.39
CA LEU A 24 -4.34 2.91 11.51
C LEU A 24 -5.72 3.49 11.88
N LEU A 25 -6.69 2.63 12.19
CA LEU A 25 -8.04 3.03 12.62
C LEU A 25 -8.00 3.74 13.98
N ALA A 26 -7.26 3.21 14.95
CA ALA A 26 -7.13 3.84 16.26
C ALA A 26 -6.44 5.20 16.15
N TRP A 27 -5.42 5.32 15.30
CA TRP A 27 -4.76 6.59 15.02
C TRP A 27 -5.70 7.57 14.28
N SER A 28 -6.46 7.12 13.28
CA SER A 28 -7.38 7.98 12.53
C SER A 28 -8.56 8.46 13.37
N LEU A 29 -8.91 7.76 14.45
CA LEU A 29 -9.96 8.13 15.40
C LEU A 29 -9.42 8.91 16.61
N ALA A 30 -8.11 9.04 16.75
CA ALA A 30 -7.51 9.81 17.84
C ALA A 30 -7.91 11.30 17.75
N SER A 31 -7.87 11.99 18.89
CA SER A 31 -8.06 13.45 18.91
C SER A 31 -6.95 14.15 18.12
N ASN A 32 -7.22 15.38 17.65
CA ASN A 32 -6.28 16.15 16.83
C ASN A 32 -4.89 16.27 17.45
N ASP A 33 -4.80 16.49 18.77
CA ASP A 33 -3.53 16.62 19.48
C ASP A 33 -2.71 15.32 19.43
N TRP A 34 -3.33 14.19 19.78
CA TRP A 34 -2.66 12.88 19.76
C TRP A 34 -2.31 12.45 18.34
N ALA A 35 -3.22 12.66 17.38
CA ALA A 35 -2.98 12.35 15.98
C ALA A 35 -1.79 13.15 15.43
N GLY A 36 -1.67 14.43 15.80
CA GLY A 36 -0.56 15.31 15.41
C GLY A 36 0.78 14.86 15.98
N VAL A 37 0.84 14.48 17.26
CA VAL A 37 2.07 13.95 17.90
C VAL A 37 2.47 12.61 17.29
N LEU A 38 1.50 11.72 17.07
CA LEU A 38 1.73 10.39 16.52
C LEU A 38 1.89 10.37 14.99
N PHE A 39 1.69 11.51 14.32
CA PHE A 39 1.73 11.57 12.85
C PHE A 39 3.09 11.14 12.30
N LEU A 40 4.20 11.71 12.79
CA LEU A 40 5.54 11.36 12.34
C LEU A 40 5.89 9.87 12.54
N PRO A 41 5.71 9.27 13.74
CA PRO A 41 6.03 7.85 13.91
C PRO A 41 5.14 6.94 13.08
N VAL A 42 3.84 7.24 12.96
CA VAL A 42 2.92 6.47 12.11
C VAL A 42 3.29 6.62 10.63
N TRP A 43 3.68 7.81 10.19
CA TRP A 43 4.14 8.08 8.83
C TRP A 43 5.43 7.33 8.48
N VAL A 44 6.41 7.32 9.39
CA VAL A 44 7.63 6.52 9.22
C VAL A 44 7.28 5.04 9.15
N LEU A 45 6.44 4.52 10.05
CA LEU A 45 6.04 3.12 10.06
C LEU A 45 5.32 2.73 8.76
N ALA A 46 4.34 3.52 8.33
CA ALA A 46 3.60 3.31 7.07
C ALA A 46 4.55 3.34 5.86
N THR A 47 5.49 4.28 5.83
CA THR A 47 6.52 4.37 4.79
C THR A 47 7.35 3.09 4.73
N GLN A 48 7.89 2.63 5.86
CA GLN A 48 8.69 1.42 5.92
C GLN A 48 7.91 0.18 5.48
N LEU A 49 6.63 0.08 5.86
CA LEU A 49 5.75 -1.01 5.41
C LEU A 49 5.55 -0.99 3.89
N ILE A 50 5.19 0.16 3.33
CA ILE A 50 5.00 0.32 1.88
C ILE A 50 6.30 -0.01 1.12
N VAL A 51 7.44 0.41 1.64
CA VAL A 51 8.74 0.23 1.00
C VAL A 51 9.24 -1.19 1.10
N ALA A 52 9.09 -1.85 2.26
CA ALA A 52 9.43 -3.26 2.45
C ALA A 52 8.75 -4.15 1.39
N GLY A 53 7.46 -3.92 1.12
CA GLY A 53 6.73 -4.65 0.08
C GLY A 53 7.24 -4.39 -1.35
N SER A 54 7.83 -3.23 -1.61
CA SER A 54 8.31 -2.82 -2.94
C SER A 54 9.76 -3.23 -3.23
N LEU A 55 10.63 -3.22 -2.22
CA LEU A 55 12.06 -3.46 -2.38
C LEU A 55 12.38 -4.91 -2.76
N GLU A 56 11.68 -5.89 -2.17
CA GLU A 56 11.85 -7.30 -2.56
C GLU A 56 11.60 -7.50 -4.06
N ALA A 57 10.49 -6.95 -4.57
CA ALA A 57 10.10 -7.09 -5.97
C ALA A 57 11.04 -6.34 -6.93
N ALA A 58 11.55 -5.17 -6.51
CA ALA A 58 12.54 -4.41 -7.27
C ALA A 58 13.87 -5.16 -7.35
N ARG A 59 14.35 -5.70 -6.22
CA ARG A 59 15.59 -6.49 -6.16
C ARG A 59 15.54 -7.73 -7.02
N LEU A 60 14.44 -8.50 -6.98
CA LEU A 60 14.28 -9.72 -7.78
C LEU A 60 14.31 -9.42 -9.30
N ARG A 61 13.61 -8.38 -9.74
CA ARG A 61 13.61 -7.97 -11.14
C ARG A 61 15.00 -7.51 -11.59
N ARG A 62 15.67 -6.75 -10.73
CA ARG A 62 17.00 -6.22 -11.05
C ARG A 62 18.06 -7.32 -11.04
N ARG A 63 17.95 -8.31 -10.16
CA ARG A 63 18.78 -9.53 -10.20
C ARG A 63 18.57 -10.32 -11.49
N ALA A 64 17.31 -10.55 -11.87
CA ALA A 64 16.98 -11.27 -13.11
C ALA A 64 17.50 -10.52 -14.35
N TRP A 65 17.32 -9.20 -14.41
CA TRP A 65 17.84 -8.37 -15.50
C TRP A 65 19.36 -8.34 -15.52
N LEU A 66 20.03 -8.08 -14.38
CA LEU A 66 21.50 -8.04 -14.34
C LEU A 66 22.13 -9.41 -14.63
N GLY A 67 21.48 -10.51 -14.29
CA GLY A 67 21.92 -11.86 -14.65
C GLY A 67 21.89 -12.15 -16.15
N GLN A 68 21.15 -11.37 -16.94
CA GLN A 68 21.13 -11.49 -18.41
C GLN A 68 22.24 -10.68 -19.08
N TYR A 69 22.75 -9.62 -18.44
CA TYR A 69 23.66 -8.65 -19.07
C TYR A 69 25.06 -8.55 -18.43
N LEU A 70 25.23 -8.97 -17.18
CA LEU A 70 26.52 -8.91 -16.48
C LEU A 70 27.00 -10.28 -16.02
N ARG A 71 28.30 -10.54 -16.22
CA ARG A 71 29.01 -11.68 -15.63
C ARG A 71 28.95 -11.62 -14.11
N ASP A 72 28.86 -12.79 -13.48
CA ASP A 72 28.67 -12.92 -12.03
C ASP A 72 29.80 -12.30 -11.19
N ASP A 73 31.02 -12.22 -11.76
CA ASP A 73 32.22 -11.70 -11.10
C ASP A 73 32.36 -10.16 -11.16
N SER A 74 31.46 -9.45 -11.84
CA SER A 74 31.60 -8.01 -12.00
C SER A 74 31.28 -7.25 -10.70
N PRO A 75 32.16 -6.35 -10.20
CA PRO A 75 31.92 -5.55 -9.00
C PRO A 75 30.72 -4.60 -9.16
N TRP A 76 30.41 -4.22 -10.41
CA TRP A 76 29.25 -3.40 -10.77
C TRP A 76 27.92 -4.08 -10.45
N ARG A 77 27.89 -5.41 -10.39
CA ARG A 77 26.71 -6.20 -10.04
C ARG A 77 26.20 -5.87 -8.64
N ARG A 78 27.08 -5.66 -7.66
CA ARG A 78 26.68 -5.31 -6.27
C ARG A 78 26.10 -3.90 -6.17
N TRP A 79 26.73 -2.94 -6.86
CA TRP A 79 26.28 -1.54 -6.84
C TRP A 79 24.95 -1.35 -7.58
N LEU A 80 24.77 -2.04 -8.70
CA LEU A 80 23.55 -1.96 -9.51
C LEU A 80 22.40 -2.82 -8.97
N GLN A 81 22.62 -3.95 -8.29
CA GLN A 81 21.52 -4.80 -7.79
C GLN A 81 20.65 -4.13 -6.70
N GLY A 82 21.18 -3.13 -5.98
CA GLY A 82 20.48 -2.53 -4.84
C GLY A 82 21.03 -1.18 -4.38
N GLY A 83 21.66 -0.41 -5.27
CA GLY A 83 22.32 0.86 -4.91
C GLY A 83 21.44 1.85 -4.15
N ALA A 84 22.08 2.72 -3.37
CA ALA A 84 21.44 3.70 -2.49
C ALA A 84 20.37 4.54 -3.21
N LEU A 85 20.58 4.89 -4.49
CA LEU A 85 19.60 5.61 -5.30
C LEU A 85 18.26 4.87 -5.44
N MET A 86 18.29 3.54 -5.57
CA MET A 86 17.07 2.73 -5.64
C MET A 86 16.31 2.79 -4.32
N VAL A 87 17.02 2.65 -3.19
CA VAL A 87 16.42 2.73 -1.86
C VAL A 87 15.83 4.12 -1.62
N LEU A 88 16.58 5.17 -1.94
CA LEU A 88 16.16 6.56 -1.80
C LEU A 88 14.89 6.87 -2.62
N ARG A 89 14.86 6.44 -3.89
CA ARG A 89 13.67 6.60 -4.75
C ARG A 89 12.45 5.88 -4.16
N HIS A 90 12.61 4.65 -3.67
CA HIS A 90 11.49 3.91 -3.09
C HIS A 90 11.05 4.51 -1.76
N GLN A 91 11.99 5.01 -0.94
CA GLN A 91 11.69 5.74 0.30
C GLN A 91 10.90 7.02 0.01
N LEU A 92 11.31 7.81 -0.97
CA LEU A 92 10.61 9.05 -1.32
C LEU A 92 9.20 8.76 -1.83
N VAL A 93 9.04 7.82 -2.76
CA VAL A 93 7.72 7.43 -3.27
C VAL A 93 6.87 6.80 -2.17
N GLY A 94 7.47 5.97 -1.31
CA GLY A 94 6.79 5.35 -0.17
C GLY A 94 6.32 6.38 0.86
N ALA A 95 7.14 7.39 1.12
CA ALA A 95 6.82 8.48 2.05
C ALA A 95 5.68 9.35 1.51
N LEU A 96 5.69 9.67 0.21
CA LEU A 96 4.58 10.39 -0.43
C LEU A 96 3.28 9.58 -0.42
N LEU A 97 3.35 8.29 -0.74
CA LEU A 97 2.17 7.40 -0.68
C LEU A 97 1.64 7.23 0.74
N ALA A 98 2.53 7.11 1.72
CA ALA A 98 2.15 7.05 3.14
C ALA A 98 1.50 8.36 3.60
N LEU A 99 2.02 9.51 3.13
CA LEU A 99 1.47 10.82 3.45
C LEU A 99 0.04 10.95 2.91
N VAL A 100 -0.15 10.68 1.62
CA VAL A 100 -1.49 10.69 0.98
C VAL A 100 -2.43 9.76 1.72
N LEU A 101 -2.02 8.52 1.96
CA LEU A 101 -2.83 7.55 2.69
C LEU A 101 -3.24 8.03 4.09
N LEU A 102 -2.31 8.55 4.89
CA LEU A 102 -2.60 8.94 6.27
C LEU A 102 -3.51 10.17 6.34
N VAL A 103 -3.30 11.14 5.45
CA VAL A 103 -4.13 12.34 5.37
C VAL A 103 -5.54 11.97 4.91
N ASP A 104 -5.66 11.15 3.87
CA ASP A 104 -6.97 10.69 3.40
C ASP A 104 -7.69 9.84 4.44
N LEU A 105 -6.99 8.94 5.16
CA LEU A 105 -7.57 8.15 6.25
C LEU A 105 -8.13 9.03 7.39
N ARG A 106 -7.56 10.21 7.58
CA ARG A 106 -7.97 11.15 8.62
C ARG A 106 -9.22 11.95 8.21
N LEU A 107 -9.35 12.23 6.92
CA LEU A 107 -10.54 12.87 6.34
C LEU A 107 -11.64 11.85 5.97
N LEU A 108 -11.31 10.56 5.96
CA LEU A 108 -12.21 9.49 5.56
C LEU A 108 -13.38 9.35 6.54
N PRO A 109 -14.65 9.40 6.08
CA PRO A 109 -15.79 9.18 6.95
C PRO A 109 -15.81 7.75 7.47
N LEU A 110 -16.34 7.55 8.68
CA LEU A 110 -16.38 6.23 9.32
C LEU A 110 -17.18 5.19 8.50
N SER A 111 -18.11 5.66 7.66
CA SER A 111 -18.89 4.84 6.73
C SER A 111 -18.06 4.16 5.63
N GLU A 112 -16.87 4.68 5.29
CA GLU A 112 -16.00 4.12 4.26
C GLU A 112 -14.99 3.10 4.80
N TRP A 113 -14.75 3.07 6.11
CA TRP A 113 -13.88 2.09 6.76
C TRP A 113 -14.26 0.62 6.51
N PRO A 114 -15.54 0.22 6.48
CA PRO A 114 -15.94 -1.13 6.09
C PRO A 114 -15.38 -1.56 4.74
N LEU A 115 -15.19 -0.64 3.79
CA LEU A 115 -14.62 -0.95 2.48
C LEU A 115 -13.12 -1.28 2.58
N LEU A 116 -12.36 -0.49 3.33
CA LEU A 116 -10.94 -0.76 3.62
C LEU A 116 -10.77 -2.06 4.41
N LEU A 117 -11.67 -2.34 5.36
CA LEU A 117 -11.70 -3.57 6.13
C LEU A 117 -12.07 -4.78 5.26
N ALA A 118 -12.99 -4.64 4.30
CA ALA A 118 -13.36 -5.70 3.37
C ALA A 118 -12.22 -6.05 2.38
N ALA A 119 -11.32 -5.11 2.10
CA ALA A 119 -10.15 -5.37 1.27
C ALA A 119 -9.16 -6.37 1.91
N LEU A 120 -9.09 -6.45 3.24
CA LEU A 120 -8.25 -7.42 3.96
C LEU A 120 -8.59 -8.89 3.63
N PRO A 121 -9.82 -9.39 3.89
CA PRO A 121 -10.17 -10.77 3.59
C PRO A 121 -10.13 -11.03 2.08
N LEU A 122 -10.50 -10.06 1.26
CA LEU A 122 -10.41 -10.15 -0.20
C LEU A 122 -8.98 -10.40 -0.65
N LEU A 123 -8.01 -9.62 -0.14
CA LEU A 123 -6.59 -9.78 -0.43
C LEU A 123 -6.08 -11.17 0.02
N VAL A 124 -6.48 -11.63 1.20
CA VAL A 124 -6.10 -12.95 1.74
C VAL A 124 -6.66 -14.08 0.87
N VAL A 125 -7.93 -13.99 0.45
CA VAL A 125 -8.59 -14.99 -0.41
C VAL A 125 -7.96 -15.00 -1.80
N ALA A 126 -7.86 -13.83 -2.44
CA ALA A 126 -7.25 -13.69 -3.77
C ALA A 126 -5.84 -14.27 -3.80
N ARG A 127 -5.06 -13.98 -2.76
CA ARG A 127 -3.70 -14.49 -2.63
C ARG A 127 -3.61 -15.98 -2.39
N ASN A 128 -4.44 -16.54 -1.51
CA ASN A 128 -4.47 -17.97 -1.27
C ASN A 128 -4.93 -18.74 -2.51
N GLY A 129 -5.91 -18.20 -3.24
CA GLY A 129 -6.37 -18.73 -4.52
C GLY A 129 -5.25 -18.72 -5.57
N LEU A 130 -4.61 -17.56 -5.75
CA LEU A 130 -3.55 -17.41 -6.74
C LEU A 130 -2.32 -18.28 -6.41
N ARG A 131 -1.90 -18.34 -5.14
CA ARG A 131 -0.79 -19.19 -4.72
C ARG A 131 -1.03 -20.67 -5.04
N ARG A 132 -2.27 -21.16 -4.85
CA ARG A 132 -2.64 -22.55 -5.17
C ARG A 132 -2.60 -22.83 -6.67
N ARG A 133 -2.94 -21.86 -7.50
CA ARG A 133 -2.88 -21.99 -8.97
C ARG A 133 -1.43 -21.92 -9.47
N LEU A 134 -0.63 -21.00 -8.92
CA LEU A 134 0.77 -20.80 -9.31
C LEU A 134 1.71 -21.88 -8.78
N SER A 135 1.39 -22.56 -7.68
CA SER A 135 2.26 -23.62 -7.14
C SER A 135 2.46 -24.81 -8.07
N ARG A 136 1.62 -24.93 -9.11
CA ARG A 136 1.76 -25.93 -10.16
C ARG A 136 2.71 -25.51 -11.28
N HIS A 137 3.04 -24.21 -11.39
CA HIS A 137 3.72 -23.63 -12.54
C HIS A 137 4.99 -22.85 -12.20
N VAL A 138 5.21 -22.51 -10.92
CA VAL A 138 6.29 -21.63 -10.47
C VAL A 138 7.15 -22.33 -9.43
N VAL A 139 8.48 -22.19 -9.56
CA VAL A 139 9.47 -22.68 -8.59
C VAL A 139 9.15 -22.15 -7.19
N ALA A 140 9.21 -23.03 -6.18
CA ALA A 140 8.75 -22.75 -4.83
C ALA A 140 9.38 -21.50 -4.19
N GLU A 141 10.65 -21.22 -4.50
CA GLU A 141 11.39 -20.05 -4.02
C GLU A 141 10.81 -18.72 -4.52
N HIS A 142 10.34 -18.68 -5.77
CA HIS A 142 9.82 -17.46 -6.41
C HIS A 142 8.32 -17.28 -6.20
N LEU A 143 7.62 -18.35 -5.82
CA LEU A 143 6.17 -18.36 -5.62
C LEU A 143 5.66 -17.20 -4.72
N PRO A 144 6.28 -16.88 -3.57
CA PRO A 144 5.79 -15.80 -2.69
C PRO A 144 5.86 -14.42 -3.34
N ALA A 145 6.96 -14.14 -4.05
CA ALA A 145 7.19 -12.85 -4.70
C ALA A 145 6.29 -12.66 -5.92
N VAL A 146 6.17 -13.69 -6.77
CA VAL A 146 5.30 -13.68 -7.95
C VAL A 146 3.83 -13.52 -7.53
N THR A 147 3.39 -14.26 -6.51
CA THR A 147 2.01 -14.16 -6.00
C THR A 147 1.72 -12.75 -5.46
N ARG A 148 2.63 -12.15 -4.67
CA ARG A 148 2.46 -10.78 -4.16
C ARG A 148 2.26 -9.80 -5.31
N ARG A 149 3.19 -9.79 -6.28
CA ARG A 149 3.16 -8.88 -7.42
C ARG A 149 1.87 -8.99 -8.23
N LEU A 150 1.42 -10.22 -8.51
CA LEU A 150 0.22 -10.45 -9.30
C LEU A 150 -1.08 -10.12 -8.55
N VAL A 151 -1.09 -10.15 -7.22
CA VAL A 151 -2.26 -9.77 -6.41
C VAL A 151 -2.31 -8.27 -6.16
N THR A 152 -1.17 -7.60 -5.97
CA THR A 152 -1.12 -6.18 -5.59
C THR A 152 -1.84 -5.28 -6.59
N LEU A 153 -1.57 -5.44 -7.89
CA LEU A 153 -2.18 -4.60 -8.92
C LEU A 153 -3.71 -4.78 -9.02
N PRO A 154 -4.26 -5.99 -9.23
CA PRO A 154 -5.71 -6.15 -9.33
C PRO A 154 -6.41 -5.81 -8.02
N ALA A 155 -5.81 -6.09 -6.85
CA ALA A 155 -6.40 -5.70 -5.58
C ALA A 155 -6.47 -4.18 -5.40
N ALA A 156 -5.41 -3.46 -5.78
CA ALA A 156 -5.40 -2.00 -5.73
C ALA A 156 -6.37 -1.38 -6.74
N VAL A 157 -6.45 -1.92 -7.97
CA VAL A 157 -7.43 -1.47 -8.97
C VAL A 157 -8.86 -1.70 -8.48
N LEU A 158 -9.16 -2.89 -7.95
CA LEU A 158 -10.49 -3.22 -7.45
C LEU A 158 -10.88 -2.34 -6.25
N LEU A 159 -9.94 -2.08 -5.34
CA LEU A 159 -10.15 -1.16 -4.22
C LEU A 159 -10.34 0.28 -4.68
N ALA A 160 -9.54 0.76 -5.63
CA ALA A 160 -9.68 2.10 -6.21
C ALA A 160 -11.04 2.27 -6.87
N LEU A 161 -11.49 1.29 -7.67
CA LEU A 161 -12.82 1.30 -8.27
C LEU A 161 -13.92 1.35 -7.20
N ALA A 162 -13.79 0.56 -6.14
CA ALA A 162 -14.78 0.56 -5.07
C ALA A 162 -14.82 1.90 -4.30
N LEU A 163 -13.65 2.52 -4.07
CA LEU A 163 -13.56 3.86 -3.46
C LEU A 163 -14.16 4.94 -4.37
N VAL A 164 -13.90 4.88 -5.68
CA VAL A 164 -14.51 5.79 -6.65
C VAL A 164 -16.03 5.61 -6.67
N LEU A 165 -16.54 4.38 -6.70
CA LEU A 165 -17.97 4.11 -6.64
C LEU A 165 -18.59 4.63 -5.34
N ALA A 166 -17.90 4.46 -4.20
CA ALA A 166 -18.34 5.03 -2.94
C ALA A 166 -18.40 6.56 -3.02
N ALA A 167 -17.34 7.23 -3.49
CA ALA A 167 -17.29 8.68 -3.65
C ALA A 167 -18.38 9.25 -4.58
N LEU A 168 -18.85 8.46 -5.55
CA LEU A 168 -19.98 8.82 -6.42
C LEU A 168 -21.35 8.57 -5.80
N TRP A 169 -21.45 7.61 -4.87
CA TRP A 169 -22.69 7.25 -4.21
C TRP A 169 -22.98 8.10 -2.97
N LEU A 170 -21.94 8.60 -2.30
CA LEU A 170 -22.11 9.45 -1.13
C LEU A 170 -22.66 10.83 -1.53
N PRO A 171 -23.50 11.46 -0.66
CA PRO A 171 -24.00 12.80 -0.89
C PRO A 171 -22.84 13.79 -1.03
N GLN A 172 -22.76 14.47 -2.18
CA GLN A 172 -21.77 15.53 -2.40
C GLN A 172 -22.37 16.89 -2.05
N PRO A 173 -21.55 17.85 -1.57
CA PRO A 173 -22.03 19.21 -1.33
C PRO A 173 -22.52 19.83 -2.65
N TRP A 174 -23.62 20.58 -2.58
CA TRP A 174 -24.16 21.28 -3.73
C TRP A 174 -23.36 22.56 -3.97
N LEU A 175 -22.43 22.53 -4.92
CA LEU A 175 -21.50 23.63 -5.22
C LEU A 175 -21.89 24.39 -6.50
N ILE A 176 -22.96 23.98 -7.17
CA ILE A 176 -23.46 24.61 -8.38
C ILE A 176 -23.84 26.07 -8.09
N GLY A 177 -23.34 26.98 -8.93
CA GLY A 177 -23.64 28.42 -8.83
C GLY A 177 -22.75 29.20 -7.86
N LEU A 178 -21.87 28.55 -7.09
CA LEU A 178 -20.89 29.22 -6.22
C LEU A 178 -19.59 29.55 -6.96
N GLY A 179 -19.00 30.70 -6.63
CA GLY A 179 -17.61 31.00 -7.00
C GLY A 179 -16.63 30.04 -6.29
N TRP A 180 -15.44 29.82 -6.85
CA TRP A 180 -14.43 28.94 -6.22
C TRP A 180 -14.02 29.45 -4.82
N GLU A 181 -13.79 30.76 -4.69
CA GLU A 181 -13.45 31.38 -3.40
C GLU A 181 -14.58 31.22 -2.38
N GLU A 182 -15.83 31.40 -2.80
CA GLU A 182 -17.01 31.21 -1.97
C GLU A 182 -17.19 29.74 -1.55
N ALA A 183 -16.90 28.80 -2.46
CA ALA A 183 -16.98 27.37 -2.17
C ALA A 183 -15.95 26.96 -1.10
N ILE A 184 -14.71 27.43 -1.23
CA ILE A 184 -13.66 27.21 -0.21
C ILE A 184 -14.04 27.89 1.10
N ALA A 185 -14.41 29.18 1.08
CA ALA A 185 -14.73 29.92 2.29
C ALA A 185 -15.92 29.31 3.06
N ARG A 186 -16.91 28.75 2.36
CA ARG A 186 -18.11 28.17 2.96
C ARG A 186 -17.94 26.72 3.45
N HIS A 187 -17.12 25.92 2.76
CA HIS A 187 -17.06 24.46 3.02
C HIS A 187 -15.70 23.97 3.54
N LEU A 188 -14.65 24.79 3.51
CA LEU A 188 -13.38 24.41 4.12
C LEU A 188 -13.55 24.50 5.65
N PRO A 189 -13.42 23.37 6.38
CA PRO A 189 -13.53 23.41 7.83
C PRO A 189 -12.44 24.31 8.41
N GLY A 190 -12.81 25.18 9.34
CA GLY A 190 -11.89 25.99 10.12
C GLY A 190 -11.05 25.09 11.03
N GLY A 191 -9.95 24.54 10.50
CA GLY A 191 -9.08 23.64 11.24
C GLY A 191 -8.24 24.38 12.29
N GLU A 192 -8.40 24.02 13.56
CA GLU A 192 -7.69 24.60 14.71
C GLU A 192 -6.21 24.15 14.84
N GLY A 193 -5.77 23.19 14.03
CA GLY A 193 -4.44 22.57 14.18
C GLY A 193 -3.29 23.42 13.62
N ARG A 194 -2.48 24.01 14.51
CA ARG A 194 -1.16 24.61 14.18
C ARG A 194 -0.08 23.56 13.83
N ALA A 195 -0.38 22.27 13.95
CA ALA A 195 0.56 21.17 13.70
C ALA A 195 0.69 20.81 12.21
N LEU A 196 1.79 20.13 11.84
CA LEU A 196 2.10 19.68 10.47
C LEU A 196 0.96 18.85 9.84
N LEU A 197 0.32 17.97 10.64
CA LEU A 197 -0.83 17.19 10.20
C LEU A 197 -2.00 18.10 9.77
N GLY A 198 -2.31 19.13 10.56
CA GLY A 198 -3.39 20.08 10.25
C GLY A 198 -3.13 20.94 9.02
N PHE A 199 -1.86 21.13 8.61
CA PHE A 199 -1.54 21.72 7.31
C PHE A 199 -1.92 20.79 6.17
N PHE A 200 -1.54 19.51 6.25
CA PHE A 200 -1.84 18.53 5.20
C PHE A 200 -3.34 18.19 5.11
N GLU A 201 -4.04 18.10 6.24
CA GLU A 201 -5.51 17.92 6.27
C GLU A 201 -6.21 19.07 5.54
N ARG A 202 -5.81 20.32 5.80
CA ARG A 202 -6.36 21.50 5.11
C ARG A 202 -6.04 21.49 3.62
N LEU A 203 -4.81 21.14 3.25
CA LEU A 203 -4.42 21.03 1.86
C LEU A 203 -5.27 19.98 1.13
N ALA A 204 -5.41 18.79 1.72
CA ALA A 204 -6.22 17.71 1.15
C ALA A 204 -7.71 18.07 1.07
N ALA A 205 -8.29 18.65 2.13
CA ALA A 205 -9.67 19.12 2.11
C ALA A 205 -9.90 20.22 1.05
N SER A 206 -8.95 21.14 0.89
CA SER A 206 -9.03 22.19 -0.15
C SER A 206 -8.92 21.61 -1.57
N ALA A 207 -8.07 20.61 -1.77
CA ALA A 207 -7.92 19.91 -3.05
C ALA A 207 -9.20 19.12 -3.38
N GLU A 208 -9.79 18.46 -2.38
CA GLU A 208 -11.04 17.72 -2.49
C GLU A 208 -12.22 18.62 -2.83
N LEU A 209 -12.37 19.76 -2.15
CA LEU A 209 -13.39 20.76 -2.48
C LEU A 209 -13.18 21.36 -3.87
N THR A 210 -11.95 21.67 -4.24
CA THR A 210 -11.62 22.18 -5.59
C THR A 210 -11.96 21.15 -6.66
N ARG A 211 -11.67 19.87 -6.40
CA ARG A 211 -12.02 18.76 -7.28
C ARG A 211 -13.54 18.63 -7.45
N GLN A 212 -14.30 18.66 -6.35
CA GLN A 212 -15.76 18.59 -6.39
C GLN A 212 -16.37 19.80 -7.10
N TRP A 213 -15.89 21.02 -6.80
CA TRP A 213 -16.31 22.24 -7.47
C TRP A 213 -16.05 22.16 -8.98
N ALA A 214 -14.86 21.72 -9.39
CA ALA A 214 -14.49 21.56 -10.80
C ALA A 214 -15.39 20.52 -11.48
N MET A 215 -15.70 19.40 -10.83
CA MET A 215 -16.58 18.38 -11.42
C MET A 215 -18.02 18.87 -11.61
N GLN A 216 -18.55 19.69 -10.69
CA GLN A 216 -19.93 20.19 -10.76
C GLN A 216 -20.07 21.43 -11.66
N ASN A 217 -19.14 22.39 -11.59
CA ASN A 217 -19.28 23.70 -12.25
C ASN A 217 -18.58 23.80 -13.62
N ALA A 218 -17.71 22.85 -14.00
CA ALA A 218 -17.01 22.91 -15.28
C ALA A 218 -17.96 22.83 -16.50
N VAL A 219 -19.13 22.21 -16.34
CA VAL A 219 -20.12 22.05 -17.43
C VAL A 219 -21.04 23.27 -17.55
N GLU A 220 -21.52 23.83 -16.44
CA GLU A 220 -22.53 24.89 -16.46
C GLU A 220 -21.96 26.30 -16.64
N ARG A 221 -20.83 26.64 -16.01
CA ARG A 221 -20.46 28.06 -15.83
C ARG A 221 -19.51 28.63 -16.87
N PHE A 222 -18.73 27.78 -17.54
CA PHE A 222 -17.62 28.23 -18.37
C PHE A 222 -17.75 27.92 -19.85
N HIS A 223 -18.73 27.11 -20.28
CA HIS A 223 -18.78 26.51 -21.62
C HIS A 223 -17.45 25.84 -22.08
N LEU A 224 -16.49 25.69 -21.15
CA LEU A 224 -15.20 25.02 -21.30
C LEU A 224 -15.45 23.52 -21.10
N ALA A 225 -16.24 22.95 -22.01
CA ALA A 225 -17.04 21.75 -21.79
C ALA A 225 -16.26 20.43 -21.64
N THR A 226 -14.94 20.41 -21.41
CA THR A 226 -14.21 19.15 -21.30
C THR A 226 -12.94 19.19 -20.44
N PRO A 227 -11.99 20.13 -20.60
CA PRO A 227 -10.66 19.96 -19.99
C PRO A 227 -10.67 20.12 -18.45
N VAL A 228 -11.42 21.08 -17.90
CA VAL A 228 -11.45 21.32 -16.45
C VAL A 228 -12.21 20.21 -15.71
N ALA A 229 -13.32 19.72 -16.29
CA ALA A 229 -14.02 18.56 -15.78
C ALA A 229 -13.13 17.31 -15.81
N MET A 230 -12.41 17.09 -16.92
CA MET A 230 -11.44 15.99 -17.04
C MET A 230 -10.33 16.07 -15.99
N LEU A 231 -9.85 17.27 -15.63
CA LEU A 231 -8.89 17.43 -14.54
C LEU A 231 -9.49 17.00 -13.19
N GLY A 232 -10.73 17.39 -12.88
CA GLY A 232 -11.41 16.95 -11.66
C GLY A 232 -11.54 15.42 -11.58
N TRP A 233 -11.94 14.78 -12.68
CA TRP A 233 -11.99 13.32 -12.79
C TRP A 233 -10.63 12.66 -12.69
N LEU A 234 -9.61 13.23 -13.34
CA LEU A 234 -8.24 12.71 -13.29
C LEU A 234 -7.70 12.79 -11.85
N VAL A 235 -7.92 13.91 -11.16
CA VAL A 235 -7.52 14.08 -9.75
C VAL A 235 -8.25 13.07 -8.87
N LEU A 236 -9.57 12.87 -9.05
CA LEU A 236 -10.31 11.84 -8.31
C LEU A 236 -9.67 10.45 -8.49
N LEU A 237 -9.44 10.04 -9.74
CA LEU A 237 -8.87 8.73 -10.06
C LEU A 237 -7.44 8.58 -9.53
N LEU A 238 -6.62 9.65 -9.59
CA LEU A 238 -5.26 9.64 -9.08
C LEU A 238 -5.23 9.54 -7.56
N THR A 239 -6.06 10.32 -6.85
CA THR A 239 -6.12 10.28 -5.38
C THR A 239 -6.64 8.93 -4.89
N GLN A 240 -7.78 8.47 -5.39
CA GLN A 240 -8.35 7.17 -4.99
C GLN A 240 -7.43 6.00 -5.39
N GLY A 241 -6.80 6.10 -6.56
CA GLY A 241 -5.79 5.15 -7.02
C GLY A 241 -4.55 5.13 -6.12
N ALA A 242 -4.05 6.30 -5.70
CA ALA A 242 -2.90 6.44 -4.81
C ALA A 242 -3.19 5.88 -3.41
N VAL A 243 -4.36 6.19 -2.83
CA VAL A 243 -4.81 5.66 -1.54
C VAL A 243 -4.92 4.14 -1.59
N ALA A 244 -5.63 3.60 -2.58
CA ALA A 244 -5.79 2.16 -2.74
C ALA A 244 -4.44 1.46 -2.94
N TRP A 245 -3.56 2.03 -3.75
CA TRP A 245 -2.22 1.50 -4.01
C TRP A 245 -1.35 1.52 -2.76
N ALA A 246 -1.35 2.63 -2.02
CA ALA A 246 -0.62 2.78 -0.76
C ALA A 246 -1.12 1.77 0.29
N TYR A 247 -2.44 1.68 0.47
CA TYR A 247 -3.07 0.76 1.42
C TYR A 247 -2.75 -0.70 1.11
N VAL A 248 -2.92 -1.14 -0.14
CA VAL A 248 -2.58 -2.53 -0.53
C VAL A 248 -1.09 -2.80 -0.36
N ARG A 249 -0.21 -1.85 -0.69
CA ARG A 249 1.23 -2.01 -0.46
C ARG A 249 1.59 -2.11 1.01
N LEU A 250 0.95 -1.31 1.86
CA LEU A 250 1.12 -1.37 3.31
C LEU A 250 0.75 -2.76 3.84
N LEU A 251 -0.39 -3.31 3.42
CA LEU A 251 -0.82 -4.67 3.80
C LEU A 251 0.16 -5.75 3.31
N VAL A 252 0.60 -5.66 2.06
CA VAL A 252 1.57 -6.61 1.49
C VAL A 252 2.93 -6.52 2.21
N GLY A 253 3.35 -5.31 2.58
CA GLY A 253 4.57 -5.03 3.33
C GLY A 253 4.54 -5.53 4.76
N ALA A 254 3.42 -5.35 5.47
CA ALA A 254 3.20 -5.93 6.79
C ALA A 254 3.34 -7.47 6.76
N GLU A 255 2.91 -8.10 5.66
CA GLU A 255 3.11 -9.53 5.49
C GLU A 255 4.55 -9.91 5.08
N ALA A 256 5.28 -9.03 4.40
CA ALA A 256 6.70 -9.22 4.07
C ALA A 256 7.57 -9.35 5.31
N LEU A 257 7.49 -8.37 6.22
CA LEU A 257 8.27 -8.33 7.45
C LEU A 257 8.09 -9.58 8.32
N ARG A 258 6.86 -10.11 8.41
CA ARG A 258 6.61 -11.34 9.18
C ARG A 258 7.30 -12.59 8.61
N ARG A 259 7.53 -12.65 7.30
CA ARG A 259 8.18 -13.81 6.67
C ARG A 259 9.69 -13.77 6.81
N GLU A 260 10.29 -12.60 6.70
CA GLU A 260 11.72 -12.43 6.91
C GLU A 260 12.13 -12.78 8.35
N GLY A 261 11.31 -12.41 9.35
CA GLY A 261 11.50 -12.84 10.74
C GLY A 261 11.28 -14.34 11.01
N ARG A 262 10.89 -15.12 9.99
CA ARG A 262 10.68 -16.58 10.07
C ARG A 262 11.64 -17.38 9.18
N SER A 263 12.61 -16.73 8.53
CA SER A 263 13.62 -17.44 7.76
C SER A 263 14.35 -18.43 8.68
N PRO A 264 14.40 -19.72 8.32
CA PRO A 264 15.11 -20.72 9.10
C PRO A 264 16.60 -20.35 9.08
N HIS A 265 17.15 -20.04 10.26
CA HIS A 265 18.58 -20.11 10.46
C HIS A 265 19.06 -21.50 10.04
N THR A 266 19.90 -21.52 9.00
CA THR A 266 21.08 -22.41 8.88
C THR A 266 20.92 -23.84 9.39
N VAL A 267 20.56 -24.75 8.49
CA VAL A 267 21.14 -26.10 8.49
C VAL A 267 22.09 -26.17 7.30
N THR A 268 23.25 -25.54 7.47
CA THR A 268 24.46 -25.77 6.68
C THR A 268 25.63 -25.88 7.65
N THR A 269 25.56 -26.87 8.52
CA THR A 269 26.72 -27.65 8.95
C THR A 269 26.56 -28.94 8.15
N GLY A 270 27.23 -29.10 7.00
CA GLY A 270 28.67 -29.21 7.01
C GLY A 270 29.07 -30.49 7.75
N GLU A 271 28.39 -31.61 7.50
CA GLU A 271 28.88 -32.93 7.86
C GLU A 271 29.73 -33.39 6.67
N PRO A 272 31.08 -33.35 6.76
CA PRO A 272 31.92 -33.94 5.74
C PRO A 272 31.61 -35.43 5.69
N ALA A 273 31.37 -35.93 4.49
CA ALA A 273 31.27 -37.35 4.22
C ALA A 273 32.52 -38.03 4.81
N ALA A 274 32.32 -38.77 5.90
CA ALA A 274 33.32 -39.71 6.38
C ALA A 274 33.46 -40.77 5.29
N ALA A 275 34.49 -40.59 4.46
CA ALA A 275 35.06 -41.63 3.64
C ALA A 275 35.49 -42.75 4.59
N ASN A 276 34.64 -43.76 4.73
CA ASN A 276 35.00 -44.99 5.39
C ASN A 276 35.73 -45.86 4.36
N ASP A 277 37.00 -45.52 4.15
CA ASP A 277 37.99 -46.41 3.57
C ASP A 277 38.10 -47.64 4.47
N ARG A 278 37.32 -48.67 4.16
CA ARG A 278 37.61 -50.04 4.56
C ARG A 278 38.53 -50.67 3.53
N GLU A 279 39.79 -50.24 3.55
CA GLU A 279 40.89 -51.04 3.04
C GLU A 279 41.07 -52.25 3.98
N THR A 280 40.75 -53.43 3.42
CA THR A 280 41.60 -54.62 3.42
C THR A 280 42.72 -54.65 4.46
N ARG A 281 42.54 -55.46 5.50
CA ARG A 281 43.66 -56.18 6.12
C ARG A 281 43.42 -57.68 5.98
N ALA A 282 44.42 -58.31 5.38
CA ALA A 282 44.68 -59.73 5.29
C ALA A 282 44.86 -60.37 6.67
#